data_AF-A0A0Q6CIK2-F1
#
_entry.id   AF-A0A0Q6CIK2-F1
#
_cell.length_a   1.000
_cell.length_b   1.000
_cell.length_c   1.000
_cell.angle_alpha   90.00
_cell.angle_beta   90.00
_cell.angle_gamma   90.00
#
_symmetry.space_group_name_H-M   'P 1'
#
loop_
_entity.id
_entity.type
_entity.pdbx_description
1 polymer ?
#
loop_
_entity_poly.entity_id
_entity_poly.type
_entity_poly.pdbx_seq_one_letter_code
_entity_poly.pdbx_strand_id
1 'polypeptide(L)' 'MTDHQLRTYFGLTERALVRLNAMRDFPKRDTITNRRDSRAVDLFFDRMSGLEPPARNSAPSVDHF' A
#
# COMPACT_ATOMS: atom_id res chain seq x y z
N MET A 1 -5.84 9.21 4.23
CA MET A 1 -6.28 9.70 2.91
C MET A 1 -7.75 9.41 2.61
N THR A 2 -8.47 10.40 2.09
CA THR A 2 -9.82 10.21 1.49
C THR A 2 -9.72 9.67 0.06
N ASP A 3 -10.84 9.20 -0.50
CA ASP A 3 -10.93 8.77 -1.91
C ASP A 3 -10.50 9.87 -2.89
N HIS A 4 -10.90 11.13 -2.64
CA HIS A 4 -10.48 12.28 -3.45
C HIS A 4 -8.96 12.49 -3.40
N GLN A 5 -8.37 12.40 -2.20
CA GLN A 5 -6.92 12.54 -2.04
C GLN A 5 -6.16 11.42 -2.75
N LEU A 6 -6.64 10.17 -2.68
CA LEU A 6 -6.03 9.05 -3.39
C LEU A 6 -6.04 9.26 -4.90
N ARG A 7 -7.18 9.70 -5.45
CA ARG A 7 -7.31 10.00 -6.88
C ARG A 7 -6.40 11.13 -7.31
N THR A 8 -6.31 12.19 -6.51
CA THR A 8 -5.52 13.37 -6.85
C THR A 8 -4.02 13.10 -6.73
N TYR A 9 -3.60 12.45 -5.64
CA TYR A 9 -2.19 12.23 -5.32
C TYR A 9 -1.55 11.13 -6.19
N PHE A 10 -2.25 10.01 -6.38
CA PHE A 10 -1.75 8.88 -7.18
C PHE A 10 -2.27 8.90 -8.63
N GLY A 11 -3.01 9.93 -9.05
CA GLY A 11 -3.56 10.03 -10.40
C GLY A 11 -4.59 8.94 -10.73
N LEU A 12 -5.29 8.40 -9.74
CA LEU A 12 -6.22 7.29 -9.95
C LEU A 12 -7.54 7.75 -10.57
N THR A 13 -8.01 6.99 -11.56
CA THR A 13 -9.40 7.09 -12.02
C THR A 13 -10.36 6.50 -10.99
N GLU A 14 -11.64 6.85 -11.08
CA GLU A 14 -12.70 6.23 -10.26
C GLU A 14 -12.73 4.70 -10.40
N ARG A 15 -12.58 4.20 -11.63
CA ARG A 15 -12.55 2.76 -11.91
C ARG A 15 -11.35 2.08 -11.25
N ALA A 16 -10.19 2.71 -11.27
CA ALA A 16 -9.00 2.19 -10.59
C ALA A 16 -9.23 2.11 -9.07
N LEU A 17 -9.81 3.17 -8.48
CA LEU A 17 -10.13 3.19 -7.05
C LEU A 17 -11.14 2.10 -6.65
N VAL A 18 -12.16 1.85 -7.48
CA VAL A 18 -13.12 0.75 -7.24
C VAL A 18 -12.41 -0.61 -7.25
N ARG A 19 -11.50 -0.84 -8.20
CA ARG A 19 -10.71 -2.09 -8.26
C ARG A 19 -9.81 -2.24 -7.03
N LEU A 20 -9.14 -1.17 -6.61
CA LEU A 20 -8.31 -1.17 -5.40
C LEU A 20 -9.14 -1.50 -4.15
N ASN A 21 -10.33 -0.93 -4.04
CA ASN A 21 -11.24 -1.23 -2.92
C ASN A 21 -11.73 -2.69 -2.90
N ALA A 22 -11.73 -3.38 -4.04
CA ALA A 22 -12.06 -4.80 -4.11
C ALA A 22 -10.86 -5.70 -3.76
N MET A 23 -9.63 -5.17 -3.72
CA MET A 23 -8.45 -5.93 -3.34
C MET A 23 -8.43 -6.17 -1.83
N ARG A 24 -8.15 -7.41 -1.44
CA ARG A 24 -8.09 -7.81 -0.02
C ARG A 24 -7.03 -7.07 0.77
N ASP A 25 -5.90 -6.79 0.13
CA ASP A 25 -4.71 -6.23 0.79
C ASP A 25 -4.65 -4.70 0.73
N PHE A 26 -5.64 -4.06 0.09
CA PHE A 26 -5.72 -2.60 0.06
C PHE A 26 -6.19 -2.06 1.42
N PRO A 27 -5.61 -0.96 1.94
CA PRO A 27 -5.99 -0.40 3.23
C PRO A 27 -7.48 -0.13 3.32
N LYS A 28 -8.11 -0.62 4.39
CA LYS A 28 -9.54 -0.43 4.62
C LYS A 28 -9.84 1.02 4.96
N ARG A 29 -10.96 1.50 4.45
CA ARG A 29 -11.49 2.82 4.78
C ARG A 29 -12.18 2.76 6.13
N ASP A 30 -11.79 3.64 7.04
CA ASP A 30 -12.50 3.88 8.29
C ASP A 30 -13.87 4.52 7.99
N THR A 31 -14.92 3.92 8.53
CA THR A 31 -16.31 4.35 8.33
C THR A 31 -16.67 5.60 9.12
N ILE A 32 -15.96 5.89 10.22
CA ILE A 32 -16.19 7.06 11.08
C ILE A 32 -15.56 8.30 10.45
N THR A 33 -14.31 8.18 9.99
CA THR A 33 -13.55 9.32 9.47
C THR A 33 -13.57 9.44 7.94
N ASN A 34 -14.12 8.43 7.24
CA ASN A 34 -14.11 8.30 5.78
C ASN A 34 -12.69 8.43 5.18
N ARG A 35 -11.69 7.94 5.92
CA ARG A 35 -10.26 8.03 5.58
C ARG A 35 -9.61 6.65 5.68
N ARG A 36 -8.56 6.43 4.89
CA ARG A 36 -7.60 5.33 5.05
C ARG A 36 -6.36 5.84 5.79
N ASP A 37 -5.65 4.95 6.45
CA ASP A 37 -4.32 5.27 6.96
C ASP A 37 -3.39 5.62 5.80
N SER A 38 -2.79 6.81 5.81
CA SER A 38 -1.96 7.29 4.69
C SER A 38 -0.68 6.46 4.55
N ARG A 39 -0.06 6.07 5.66
CA ARG A 39 1.18 5.29 5.66
C ARG A 39 0.97 3.88 5.11
N ALA A 40 -0.16 3.25 5.46
CA ALA A 40 -0.54 1.95 4.92
C ALA A 40 -0.79 2.00 3.40
N VAL A 41 -1.34 3.12 2.90
CA VAL A 41 -1.53 3.34 1.47
C VAL A 41 -0.20 3.49 0.75
N ASP A 42 0.71 4.30 1.28
CA ASP A 42 2.04 4.50 0.70
C ASP A 42 2.79 3.16 0.60
N LEU A 43 2.83 2.41 1.70
CA LEU A 43 3.45 1.08 1.73
C LEU A 43 2.84 0.10 0.73
N PHE A 44 1.51 0.14 0.54
CA PHE A 44 0.84 -0.70 -0.44
C PHE A 44 1.31 -0.40 -1.88
N PHE A 45 1.46 0.89 -2.23
CA PHE A 45 1.95 1.29 -3.54
C PHE A 45 3.46 1.06 -3.71
N ASP A 46 4.26 1.25 -2.66
CA ASP A 46 5.69 0.89 -2.65
C ASP A 46 5.87 -0.60 -2.89
N ARG A 47 5.06 -1.44 -2.24
CA ARG A 47 5.05 -2.90 -2.48
C ARG A 47 4.66 -3.25 -3.90
N MET A 48 3.61 -2.63 -4.43
CA MET A 48 3.12 -2.90 -5.79
C MET A 48 4.13 -2.48 -6.87
N SER A 49 4.87 -1.41 -6.63
CA SER A 49 5.92 -0.90 -7.54
C SER A 49 7.26 -1.61 -7.38
N GLY A 50 7.40 -2.51 -6.39
CA GLY A 50 8.66 -3.17 -6.08
C GLY A 50 9.70 -2.24 -5.44
N LEU A 51 9.26 -1.10 -4.93
CA LEU A 51 10.09 -0.13 -4.20
C LEU A 51 10.20 -0.46 -2.70
N GLU A 52 9.38 -1.39 -2.19
CA GLU A 52 9.62 -1.93 -0.84
C GLU A 52 11.03 -2.53 -0.79
N PRO A 53 11.92 -2.02 0.09
CA PRO A 53 13.21 -2.66 0.27
C PRO A 53 12.94 -4.11 0.66
N PRO A 54 13.68 -5.08 0.11
CA PRO A 54 13.51 -6.47 0.51
C PRO A 54 13.57 -6.48 2.03
N ALA A 55 12.50 -6.98 2.67
CA ALA A 55 12.54 -7.27 4.09
C ALA A 55 13.88 -7.96 4.31
N ARG A 56 14.72 -7.44 5.21
CA ARG A 56 15.98 -8.09 5.58
C ARG A 56 15.63 -9.44 6.22
N ASN A 57 15.21 -10.40 5.41
CA ASN A 57 15.23 -11.81 5.75
C ASN A 57 16.71 -12.15 5.73
N SER A 58 17.25 -12.23 6.95
CA SER A 58 18.43 -12.97 7.36
C SER A 58 19.34 -13.36 6.19
N ALA A 59 20.45 -12.63 6.04
CA ALA A 59 21.61 -13.22 5.38
C ALA A 59 21.81 -14.62 5.98
N PRO A 60 21.96 -15.68 5.16
CA PRO A 60 22.32 -16.98 5.73
C PRO A 60 23.63 -16.76 6.48
N SER A 61 23.62 -17.02 7.80
CA SER A 61 24.85 -17.13 8.56
C SER A 61 25.71 -18.15 7.83
N VAL A 62 26.76 -17.66 7.19
CA VAL A 62 27.75 -18.50 6.56
C VAL A 62 28.56 -19.07 7.73
N ASP A 63 28.21 -20.28 8.17
CA ASP A 63 29.03 -21.03 9.11
C ASP A 63 30.41 -21.22 8.48
N HIS A 64 31.40 -20.59 9.10
CA HIS A 64 32.81 -20.77 8.77
C HIS A 64 33.25 -22.12 9.35
N PHE A 65 33.52 -23.09 8.47
CA PHE A 65 34.25 -24.32 8.78
C PHE A 65 35.72 -24.02 9.11
#